data_AF-R2NPX0-F1
#
_entry.id   AF-R2NPX0-F1
#
_cell.length_a   1.000
_cell.length_b   1.000
_cell.length_c   1.000
_cell.angle_alpha   90.00
_cell.angle_beta   90.00
_cell.angle_gamma   90.00
#
_symmetry.space_group_name_H-M   'P 1'
#
loop_
_entity.id
_entity.type
_entity.pdbx_description
1 polymer ?
#
loop_
_entity_poly.entity_id
_entity_poly.type
_entity_poly.pdbx_seq_one_letter_code
_entity_poly.pdbx_strand_id
1 'polypeptide(L)'
;MEIFEYFRHFLETEDTKILFILALICGAMILDFLLGTIAAKINPSIEFRSQIGIYGILRKMVSIFLLVFFIPLSVIVPGGVGTALLYTLYLGYLLMELKSILENYQKMGGTADLFQRFLDSFKSSTDKKGDDDVKRN
;
A
#
# COMPACT_ATOMS: atom_id res chain seq x y z
N MET A 1 -23.82 10.30 -2.43
CA MET A 1 -23.37 10.81 -1.11
C MET A 1 -23.27 9.65 -0.12
N GLU A 2 -24.30 8.78 -0.06
CA GLU A 2 -24.35 7.48 0.65
C GLU A 2 -23.03 6.70 0.75
N ILE A 3 -22.35 6.41 -0.37
CA ILE A 3 -21.13 5.58 -0.34
C ILE A 3 -19.94 6.26 0.35
N PHE A 4 -19.86 7.59 0.28
CA PHE A 4 -18.82 8.33 0.98
C PHE A 4 -19.10 8.39 2.49
N GLU A 5 -20.37 8.48 2.89
CA GLU A 5 -20.75 8.40 4.30
C GLU A 5 -20.48 7.01 4.88
N TYR A 6 -20.77 5.96 4.11
CA TYR A 6 -20.40 4.60 4.49
C TYR A 6 -18.89 4.45 4.72
N PHE A 7 -18.04 5.03 3.87
CA PHE A 7 -16.59 5.00 4.10
C PHE A 7 -16.15 5.85 5.29
N ARG A 8 -16.81 6.99 5.54
CA ARG A 8 -16.52 7.83 6.71
C ARG A 8 -16.80 7.11 8.02
N HIS A 9 -17.74 6.17 8.05
CA HIS A 9 -18.02 5.37 9.24
C HIS A 9 -16.80 4.55 9.70
N PHE A 10 -15.99 4.03 8.77
CA PHE A 10 -14.74 3.34 9.10
C PHE A 10 -13.64 4.27 9.63
N LEU A 11 -13.85 5.59 9.59
CA LEU A 11 -12.89 6.59 10.07
C LEU A 11 -13.27 7.15 11.44
N GLU A 12 -14.31 6.63 12.09
CA GLU A 12 -14.81 7.14 13.37
C GLU A 12 -13.92 6.78 14.57
N THR A 13 -13.28 5.61 14.56
CA THR A 13 -12.39 5.16 15.64
C THR A 13 -11.02 4.78 15.11
N GLU A 14 -10.00 4.82 15.98
CA GLU A 14 -8.64 4.41 15.58
C GLU A 14 -8.57 2.94 15.16
N ASP A 15 -9.31 2.08 15.86
CA ASP A 15 -9.36 0.64 15.56
C ASP A 15 -9.99 0.39 14.20
N THR A 16 -11.11 1.06 13.88
CA THR A 16 -11.76 0.91 12.58
C THR A 16 -10.92 1.48 11.44
N LYS A 17 -10.18 2.58 11.66
CA LYS A 17 -9.22 3.11 10.69
C LYS A 17 -8.12 2.12 10.37
N ILE A 18 -7.51 1.52 11.39
CA ILE A 18 -6.44 0.51 11.23
C ILE A 18 -6.96 -0.67 10.39
N LEU A 19 -8.14 -1.19 10.73
CA LEU A 19 -8.76 -2.29 10.00
C LEU A 19 -9.14 -1.90 8.58
N PHE A 20 -9.56 -0.65 8.37
CA PHE A 20 -9.88 -0.14 7.04
C PHE A 20 -8.63 -0.04 6.16
N ILE A 21 -7.50 0.44 6.69
CA ILE A 21 -6.23 0.44 5.95
C ILE A 21 -5.79 -1.00 5.63
N LEU A 22 -5.94 -1.94 6.56
CA LEU A 22 -5.66 -3.36 6.30
C LEU A 22 -6.52 -3.92 5.17
N ALA A 23 -7.81 -3.57 5.13
CA ALA A 23 -8.71 -3.97 4.04
C ALA A 23 -8.26 -3.38 2.70
N LEU A 24 -7.81 -2.12 2.67
CA LEU A 24 -7.24 -1.48 1.48
C LEU A 24 -5.96 -2.19 1.02
N ILE A 25 -5.08 -2.59 1.94
CA ILE A 25 -3.87 -3.38 1.62
C ILE A 25 -4.26 -4.72 0.99
N CYS A 26 -5.22 -5.44 1.57
CA CYS A 26 -5.71 -6.71 1.01
C CYS A 26 -6.30 -6.51 -0.39
N GLY A 27 -7.09 -5.45 -0.60
CA GLY A 27 -7.61 -5.09 -1.91
C GLY A 27 -6.51 -4.79 -2.92
N ALA A 28 -5.50 -4.00 -2.53
CA ALA A 28 -4.34 -3.70 -3.36
C ALA A 28 -3.55 -4.98 -3.70
N MET A 29 -3.34 -5.89 -2.75
CA MET A 29 -2.67 -7.16 -2.97
C MET A 29 -3.37 -8.04 -4.00
N ILE A 30 -4.71 -8.07 -3.99
CA ILE A 30 -5.52 -8.80 -4.98
C ILE A 30 -5.36 -8.16 -6.36
N LEU A 31 -5.53 -6.83 -6.45
CA LEU A 31 -5.37 -6.11 -7.71
C LEU A 31 -3.98 -6.28 -8.31
N ASP A 32 -2.94 -6.18 -7.48
CA ASP A 32 -1.55 -6.41 -7.88
C ASP A 32 -1.35 -7.80 -8.47
N PHE A 33 -1.86 -8.84 -7.79
CA PHE A 33 -1.74 -10.22 -8.27
C PHE A 33 -2.45 -10.43 -9.62
N LEU A 34 -3.65 -9.86 -9.78
CA LEU A 34 -4.40 -9.93 -11.03
C LEU A 34 -3.65 -9.24 -12.17
N LEU A 35 -3.18 -8.01 -11.94
CA LEU A 35 -2.43 -7.24 -12.95
C LEU A 35 -1.11 -7.90 -13.29
N GLY A 36 -0.37 -8.41 -12.30
CA GLY A 36 0.87 -9.17 -12.52
C GLY A 36 0.64 -10.43 -13.34
N THR A 37 -0.47 -11.16 -13.08
CA THR A 37 -0.84 -12.34 -13.86
C THR A 37 -1.19 -11.98 -15.30
N ILE A 38 -1.93 -10.89 -15.54
CA ILE A 38 -2.26 -10.42 -16.88
C ILE A 38 -1.00 -9.94 -17.62
N ALA A 39 -0.16 -9.14 -16.98
CA ALA A 39 1.09 -8.63 -17.54
C ALA A 39 2.04 -9.77 -17.99
N ALA A 40 2.10 -10.86 -17.21
CA ALA A 40 2.88 -12.03 -17.55
C ALA A 40 2.30 -12.82 -18.73
N LYS A 41 0.98 -12.83 -18.91
CA LYS A 41 0.34 -13.45 -20.08
C LYS A 41 0.53 -12.64 -21.37
N ILE A 42 0.58 -11.32 -21.28
CA ILE A 42 0.74 -10.42 -22.43
C ILE A 42 2.19 -10.36 -22.91
N ASN A 43 3.17 -10.52 -22.01
CA ASN A 43 4.59 -10.47 -22.36
C ASN A 43 5.14 -11.87 -22.70
N PRO A 44 5.41 -12.18 -23.98
CA PRO A 44 5.94 -13.50 -24.39
C PRO A 44 7.36 -13.79 -23.85
N SER A 45 8.05 -12.79 -23.30
CA SER A 45 9.34 -12.93 -22.61
C SER A 45 9.22 -13.43 -21.17
N ILE A 46 8.02 -13.45 -20.58
CA ILE A 46 7.77 -13.92 -19.22
C ILE A 46 7.25 -15.35 -19.31
N GLU A 47 8.14 -16.32 -19.07
CA GLU A 47 7.75 -17.72 -18.99
C GLU A 47 6.87 -17.94 -17.75
N PHE A 48 5.57 -18.16 -17.96
CA PHE A 48 4.63 -18.34 -16.85
C PHE A 48 4.84 -19.70 -16.17
N ARG A 49 5.82 -19.78 -15.27
CA ARG A 49 6.06 -20.96 -14.44
C ARG A 49 5.16 -20.89 -13.21
N SER A 50 4.25 -21.86 -13.07
CA SER A 50 3.29 -21.96 -11.95
C SER A 50 3.93 -21.77 -10.56
N GLN A 51 5.18 -22.22 -10.37
CA GLN A 51 5.91 -22.04 -9.12
C GLN A 51 6.12 -20.56 -8.75
N ILE A 52 6.39 -19.67 -9.72
CA ILE A 52 6.59 -18.23 -9.48
C ILE A 52 5.30 -17.59 -8.95
N GLY A 53 4.14 -17.99 -9.50
CA GLY A 53 2.84 -17.53 -9.03
C GLY A 53 2.56 -17.94 -7.58
N ILE A 54 2.89 -19.18 -7.21
CA ILE A 54 2.72 -19.68 -5.84
C ILE A 54 3.60 -18.91 -4.85
N TYR A 55 4.87 -18.64 -5.18
CA TYR A 55 5.74 -17.84 -4.32
C TYR A 55 5.22 -16.41 -4.15
N GLY A 56 4.61 -15.82 -5.19
CA GLY A 56 3.94 -14.52 -5.12
C GLY A 56 2.78 -14.51 -4.13
N ILE A 57 1.91 -15.52 -4.18
CA ILE A 57 0.79 -15.66 -3.24
C ILE A 57 1.29 -15.89 -1.82
N LEU A 58 2.27 -16.80 -1.62
CA LEU A 58 2.84 -17.09 -0.31
C LEU A 58 3.44 -15.83 0.33
N ARG A 59 4.16 -15.01 -0.44
CA ARG A 59 4.70 -13.73 0.03
C ARG A 59 3.61 -12.78 0.54
N LYS A 60 2.48 -12.69 -0.18
CA LYS A 60 1.33 -11.87 0.23
C LYS A 60 0.67 -12.42 1.49
N MET A 61 0.49 -13.73 1.58
CA MET A 61 -0.04 -14.37 2.80
C MET A 61 0.84 -14.13 4.02
N VAL A 62 2.16 -14.28 3.90
CA VAL A 62 3.12 -13.97 4.98
C VAL A 62 3.01 -12.50 5.39
N SER A 63 2.84 -11.60 4.44
CA SER A 63 2.65 -10.16 4.73
C SER A 63 1.37 -9.91 5.52
N ILE A 64 0.25 -10.53 5.14
CA ILE A 64 -1.02 -10.42 5.88
C ILE A 64 -0.89 -10.97 7.30
N PHE A 65 -0.28 -12.16 7.46
CA PHE A 65 -0.05 -12.73 8.79
C PHE A 65 0.79 -11.81 9.67
N LEU A 66 1.84 -11.20 9.09
CA LEU A 66 2.67 -10.24 9.80
C LEU A 66 1.86 -9.02 10.24
N LEU A 67 1.09 -8.40 9.33
CA LEU A 67 0.27 -7.23 9.63
C LEU A 67 -0.74 -7.52 10.73
N VAL A 68 -1.49 -8.63 10.63
CA VAL A 68 -2.47 -9.05 11.64
C VAL A 68 -1.80 -9.35 12.98
N PHE A 69 -0.62 -9.94 13.00
CA PHE A 69 0.14 -10.21 14.22
C PHE A 69 0.51 -8.93 14.99
N PHE A 70 0.78 -7.82 14.28
CA PHE A 70 1.08 -6.55 14.92
C PHE A 70 -0.14 -5.89 15.58
N ILE A 71 -1.37 -6.29 15.25
CA ILE A 71 -2.59 -5.73 15.88
C ILE A 71 -2.61 -6.01 17.40
N PRO A 72 -2.59 -7.25 17.91
CA PRO A 72 -2.56 -7.49 19.35
C PRO A 72 -1.28 -6.96 19.98
N LEU A 73 -0.15 -6.97 19.27
CA LEU A 73 1.10 -6.39 19.78
C LEU A 73 0.96 -4.88 20.03
N SER A 74 0.24 -4.16 19.17
CA SER A 74 0.02 -2.72 19.32
C SER A 74 -0.70 -2.35 20.61
N VAL A 75 -1.61 -3.21 21.08
CA VAL A 75 -2.39 -3.00 22.30
C VAL A 75 -1.53 -3.17 23.56
N ILE A 76 -0.48 -4.01 23.48
CA ILE A 76 0.46 -4.24 24.59
C ILE A 76 1.38 -3.04 24.77
N VAL A 77 1.69 -2.32 23.69
CA VAL A 77 2.65 -1.21 23.74
C VAL A 77 1.97 0.06 24.28
N PRO A 78 2.44 0.61 25.41
CA PRO A 78 1.80 1.77 26.04
C PRO A 78 2.04 3.07 25.27
N GLY A 79 1.24 4.09 25.59
CA GLY A 79 1.47 5.47 25.15
C GLY A 79 1.18 5.74 23.66
N GLY A 80 0.33 4.95 23.01
CA GLY A 80 -0.05 5.13 21.61
C GLY A 80 1.04 4.76 20.58
N VAL A 81 2.22 4.32 21.05
CA VAL A 81 3.33 3.90 20.21
C VAL A 81 2.95 2.70 19.35
N GLY A 82 2.14 1.77 19.88
CA GLY A 82 1.62 0.64 19.11
C GLY A 82 0.76 1.07 17.93
N THR A 83 -0.13 2.04 18.12
CA THR A 83 -0.96 2.62 17.06
C THR A 83 -0.10 3.31 16.00
N ALA A 84 0.92 4.09 16.42
CA ALA A 84 1.85 4.74 15.50
C ALA A 84 2.67 3.72 14.67
N LEU A 85 3.09 2.62 15.30
CA LEU A 85 3.75 1.50 14.63
C LEU A 85 2.83 0.89 13.56
N LEU A 86 1.56 0.64 13.87
CA LEU A 86 0.58 0.11 12.92
C LEU A 86 0.39 1.04 11.73
N TYR A 87 0.17 2.34 11.94
CA TYR A 87 0.04 3.28 10.83
C TYR A 87 1.29 3.31 9.94
N THR A 88 2.47 3.33 10.55
CA THR A 88 3.74 3.35 9.80
C THR A 88 3.89 2.09 8.95
N LEU A 89 3.67 0.92 9.56
CA LEU A 89 3.78 -0.37 8.88
C LEU A 89 2.74 -0.49 7.77
N TYR A 90 1.48 -0.16 8.05
CA TYR A 90 0.36 -0.36 7.15
C TYR A 90 0.42 0.60 5.96
N LEU A 91 0.70 1.88 6.20
CA LEU A 91 0.90 2.85 5.11
C LEU A 91 2.11 2.45 4.26
N GLY A 92 3.22 2.04 4.87
CA GLY A 92 4.39 1.52 4.14
C GLY A 92 4.04 0.36 3.22
N TYR A 93 3.31 -0.64 3.73
CA TYR A 93 2.85 -1.78 2.93
C TYR A 93 1.88 -1.36 1.82
N LEU A 94 0.93 -0.48 2.10
CA LEU A 94 -0.01 0.02 1.10
C LEU A 94 0.74 0.71 -0.06
N LEU A 95 1.74 1.55 0.25
CA LEU A 95 2.57 2.20 -0.75
C LEU A 95 3.35 1.22 -1.61
N MET A 96 3.91 0.17 -0.98
CA MET A 96 4.62 -0.89 -1.71
C MET A 96 3.70 -1.67 -2.66
N GLU A 97 2.48 -1.98 -2.23
CA GLU A 97 1.50 -2.67 -3.09
C GLU A 97 1.01 -1.76 -4.22
N LEU A 98 0.74 -0.48 -3.95
CA LEU A 98 0.40 0.50 -4.99
C LEU A 98 1.52 0.64 -6.03
N LYS A 99 2.78 0.69 -5.57
CA LYS A 99 3.96 0.71 -6.46
C LYS A 99 3.97 -0.53 -7.37
N SER A 100 3.72 -1.72 -6.82
CA SER A 100 3.69 -2.98 -7.58
C SER A 100 2.55 -3.00 -8.61
N ILE A 101 1.36 -2.51 -8.24
CA ILE A 101 0.22 -2.33 -9.16
C ILE A 101 0.62 -1.45 -10.36
N LEU A 102 1.26 -0.31 -10.09
CA LEU A 102 1.70 0.62 -11.13
C LEU A 102 2.73 -0.02 -12.05
N GLU A 103 3.70 -0.74 -11.50
CA GLU A 103 4.71 -1.47 -12.28
C GLU A 103 4.07 -2.54 -13.18
N ASN A 104 3.09 -3.29 -12.68
CA ASN A 104 2.38 -4.30 -13.47
C ASN A 104 1.51 -3.66 -14.56
N TYR A 105 0.87 -2.53 -14.25
CA TYR A 105 0.10 -1.75 -15.24
C TYR A 105 0.98 -1.22 -16.38
N GLN A 106 2.19 -0.71 -16.07
CA GLN A 106 3.15 -0.28 -17.09
C GLN A 106 3.60 -1.42 -18.00
N LYS A 107 3.86 -2.61 -17.44
CA LYS A 107 4.22 -3.81 -18.23
C LYS A 107 3.12 -4.24 -19.21
N MET A 108 1.87 -3.83 -18.99
CA MET A 108 0.73 -4.06 -19.88
C MET A 108 0.60 -2.99 -20.98
N GLY A 109 1.51 -2.01 -21.05
CA GLY A 109 1.46 -0.89 -22.01
C GLY A 109 0.83 0.38 -21.46
N GLY A 110 0.58 0.46 -20.15
CA GLY A 110 0.20 1.70 -19.47
C GLY A 110 1.30 2.76 -19.53
N THR A 111 0.93 4.04 -19.58
CA THR A 111 1.90 5.14 -19.68
C THR A 111 2.77 5.27 -18.42
N ALA A 112 4.09 5.34 -18.62
CA ALA A 112 5.06 5.45 -17.52
C ALA A 112 4.91 6.74 -16.70
N ASP A 113 4.30 7.78 -17.29
CA ASP A 113 4.03 9.09 -16.69
C ASP A 113 3.21 9.01 -15.39
N LEU A 114 2.28 8.05 -15.27
CA LEU A 114 1.47 7.88 -14.07
C LEU A 114 2.29 7.51 -12.84
N PHE A 115 3.35 6.72 -13.02
CA PHE A 115 4.23 6.30 -11.93
C PHE A 115 5.13 7.43 -11.45
N GLN A 116 5.67 8.21 -12.39
CA GLN A 116 6.49 9.38 -12.07
C GLN A 116 5.68 10.39 -11.24
N ARG A 117 4.46 10.70 -11.69
CA ARG A 117 3.52 11.58 -10.97
C ARG A 117 3.15 11.04 -9.59
N PHE A 118 2.95 9.73 -9.46
CA PHE A 118 2.69 9.09 -8.17
C PHE A 118 3.87 9.30 -7.21
N LEU A 119 5.10 8.99 -7.63
CA LEU A 119 6.30 9.19 -6.81
C LEU A 119 6.52 10.66 -6.45
N ASP A 120 6.31 11.58 -7.39
CA ASP A 120 6.49 13.01 -7.17
C ASP A 120 5.46 13.56 -6.15
N SER A 121 4.26 12.98 -6.10
CA SER A 121 3.24 13.32 -5.10
C SER A 121 3.67 12.96 -3.67
N PHE A 122 4.44 11.89 -3.49
CA PHE A 122 5.00 11.53 -2.18
C PHE A 122 6.23 12.35 -1.80
N LYS A 123 7.10 12.70 -2.76
CA LYS A 123 8.27 13.56 -2.52
C LYS A 123 7.89 14.99 -2.14
N SER A 124 6.86 15.56 -2.77
CA SER A 124 6.42 16.93 -2.49
C SER A 124 5.86 17.16 -1.07
N SER A 125 5.54 16.08 -0.34
CA SER A 125 5.14 16.15 1.07
C SER A 125 6.34 16.15 2.05
N THR A 126 7.55 15.83 1.57
CA THR A 126 8.77 15.78 2.39
C THR A 126 9.57 17.10 2.33
N ASP A 127 9.48 17.85 1.23
CA ASP A 127 10.27 19.09 1.02
C ASP A 127 9.67 20.38 1.61
N LYS A 128 8.41 20.38 2.07
CA LYS A 128 7.75 21.59 2.60
C LYS A 128 8.13 21.99 4.03
N LYS A 129 9.17 21.38 4.62
CA LYS A 129 9.64 21.74 5.98
C LYS A 129 10.96 22.53 6.01
N GLY A 130 11.52 22.93 4.87
CA GLY A 130 12.85 23.53 4.78
C GLY A 130 12.95 25.02 4.38
N ASP A 131 11.87 25.68 3.94
CA ASP A 131 11.99 27.02 3.31
C ASP A 131 11.38 28.19 4.12
N ASP A 132 10.75 27.93 5.27
CA ASP A 132 10.12 29.00 6.06
C ASP A 132 11.08 29.67 7.08
N ASP A 133 12.30 29.14 7.30
CA ASP A 133 13.26 29.67 8.28
C ASP A 133 14.34 30.62 7.69
N VAL A 134 14.40 30.83 6.37
CA VAL A 134 15.45 31.68 5.74
C VAL A 134 14.99 33.11 5.44
N LYS A 135 13.69 33.44 5.61
CA LYS A 135 13.15 34.79 5.34
C LYS A 135 12.94 35.69 6.57
N ARG A 136 13.59 35.37 7.70
CA ARG A 136 13.71 36.26 8.86
C ARG A 136 15.18 36.50 9.19
N ASN A 137 15.87 37.24 8.33
CA ASN A 137 17.05 38.03 8.67
C ASN A 137 16.92 39.38 7.98
#